data_AF-A0A2E5T094-F1
#
_entry.id   AF-A0A2E5T094-F1
#
_cell.length_a   1.000
_cell.length_b   1.000
_cell.length_c   1.000
_cell.angle_alpha   90.00
_cell.angle_beta   90.00
_cell.angle_gamma   90.00
#
_symmetry.space_group_name_H-M   'P 1'
#
loop_
_entity.id
_entity.type
_entity.pdbx_description
1 polymer ?
#
loop_
_entity_poly.entity_id
_entity_poly.type
_entity_poly.pdbx_seq_one_letter_code
_entity_poly.pdbx_strand_id
1 'polypeptide(L)'
;MRETPYQKLYKRKRKWTPVQTAAGKLKEGSEETIRRVLAIRHMELPVGDFIQASLNEIPEHSRELLLSNIKDEENHDLALGYAVQALGEDREAEAEAKRLRDAWISHPSHTIAKALVVERGIFFTLLPFMRFNGDAGLRTISADISRDEQIHVATNSLLCTELNLDIPPSLDKLRKATIAWIYQPLGINTTDKYLDKKFWQDQSDNLMYNGRTNGLFETKRARMPAFFEHSNVNLPQYA
;
A
#
# COMPACT_ATOMS: atom_id res chain seq x y z
N MET A 1 -25.13 24.28 0.52
CA MET A 1 -24.97 22.97 -0.16
C MET A 1 -24.46 21.96 0.86
N ARG A 2 -24.99 20.72 0.87
CA ARG A 2 -24.52 19.66 1.77
C ARG A 2 -23.22 19.09 1.22
N GLU A 3 -22.23 18.94 2.10
CA GLU A 3 -20.91 18.39 1.75
C GLU A 3 -21.00 16.92 1.29
N THR A 4 -20.34 16.60 0.18
CA THR A 4 -20.29 15.23 -0.37
C THR A 4 -19.35 14.34 0.44
N PRO A 5 -19.50 12.99 0.37
CA PRO A 5 -18.54 12.07 0.98
C PRO A 5 -17.09 12.30 0.51
N TYR A 6 -16.89 12.61 -0.77
CA TYR A 6 -15.57 12.91 -1.35
C TYR A 6 -14.95 14.18 -0.75
N GLN A 7 -15.73 15.25 -0.59
CA GLN A 7 -15.24 16.48 0.05
C GLN A 7 -14.81 16.24 1.51
N LYS A 8 -15.52 15.37 2.24
CA LYS A 8 -15.13 14.98 3.60
C LYS A 8 -13.81 14.23 3.64
N LEU A 9 -13.61 13.30 2.71
CA LEU A 9 -12.37 12.55 2.58
C LEU A 9 -11.20 13.48 2.23
N TYR A 10 -11.40 14.38 1.28
CA TYR A 10 -10.39 15.35 0.87
C TYR A 10 -9.92 16.24 2.03
N LYS A 11 -10.82 16.73 2.88
CA LYS A 11 -10.46 17.53 4.07
C LYS A 11 -9.64 16.78 5.13
N ARG A 12 -9.62 15.44 5.08
CA ARG A 12 -8.82 14.61 6.00
C ARG A 12 -7.37 14.44 5.52
N LYS A 13 -7.07 14.76 4.26
CA LYS A 13 -5.72 14.66 3.71
C LYS A 13 -4.76 15.54 4.50
N ARG A 14 -3.52 15.09 4.57
CA ARG A 14 -2.42 15.79 5.24
C ARG A 14 -1.24 15.78 4.29
N LYS A 15 -0.61 16.95 4.12
CA LYS A 15 0.62 17.04 3.33
C LYS A 15 1.76 16.43 4.13
N TRP A 16 2.61 15.69 3.44
CA TRP A 16 3.88 15.20 3.96
C TRP A 16 4.88 15.20 2.80
N THR A 17 6.17 15.14 3.13
CA THR A 17 7.24 15.12 2.13
C THR A 17 8.04 13.83 2.32
N PRO A 18 8.27 13.04 1.25
CA PRO A 18 9.18 11.90 1.31
C PRO A 18 10.57 12.31 1.80
N VAL A 19 11.07 11.66 2.85
CA VAL A 19 12.41 11.88 3.39
C VAL A 19 13.25 10.64 3.19
N GLN A 20 14.44 10.81 2.63
CA GLN A 20 15.40 9.73 2.51
C GLN A 20 15.95 9.36 3.90
N THR A 21 15.88 8.08 4.25
CA THR A 21 16.36 7.57 5.53
C THR A 21 17.58 6.66 5.34
N ALA A 22 18.37 6.49 6.40
CA ALA A 22 19.46 5.51 6.39
C ALA A 22 18.93 4.12 6.71
N ALA A 23 19.55 3.08 6.13
CA ALA A 23 19.22 1.70 6.42
C ALA A 23 19.45 1.36 7.89
N GLY A 24 18.45 0.73 8.51
CA GLY A 24 18.52 0.17 9.83
C GLY A 24 18.45 -1.35 9.83
N LYS A 25 18.29 -1.93 11.03
CA LYS A 25 18.15 -3.38 11.19
C LYS A 25 16.72 -3.83 10.91
N LEU A 26 16.56 -4.75 9.95
CA LEU A 26 15.31 -5.46 9.71
C LEU A 26 15.11 -6.57 10.76
N LYS A 27 13.88 -7.03 10.94
CA LYS A 27 13.62 -8.22 11.76
C LYS A 27 14.20 -9.45 11.08
N GLU A 28 14.94 -10.26 11.83
CA GLU A 28 15.51 -11.52 11.34
C GLU A 28 14.42 -12.45 10.80
N GLY A 29 14.65 -12.97 9.59
CA GLY A 29 13.71 -13.83 8.87
C GLY A 29 12.69 -13.07 8.01
N SER A 30 12.73 -11.74 7.99
CA SER A 30 11.85 -10.91 7.16
C SER A 30 12.53 -10.31 5.92
N GLU A 31 13.85 -10.39 5.83
CA GLU A 31 14.68 -9.62 4.91
C GLU A 31 14.26 -9.82 3.46
N GLU A 32 14.17 -11.08 3.00
CA GLU A 32 13.76 -11.40 1.64
C GLU A 32 12.31 -10.94 1.35
N THR A 33 11.41 -11.07 2.32
CA THR A 33 10.03 -10.60 2.16
C THR A 33 9.99 -9.07 2.08
N ILE A 34 10.81 -8.34 2.84
CA ILE A 34 10.95 -6.89 2.73
C ILE A 34 11.44 -6.49 1.33
N ARG A 35 12.38 -7.24 0.72
CA ARG A 35 12.80 -7.00 -0.67
C ARG A 35 11.64 -7.12 -1.65
N ARG A 36 10.82 -8.17 -1.53
CA ARG A 36 9.64 -8.36 -2.39
C ARG A 36 8.57 -7.31 -2.16
N VAL A 37 8.33 -6.92 -0.90
CA VAL A 37 7.43 -5.81 -0.54
C VAL A 37 7.88 -4.51 -1.22
N LEU A 38 9.17 -4.19 -1.15
CA LEU A 38 9.73 -2.99 -1.78
C LEU A 38 9.70 -3.06 -3.30
N ALA A 39 9.94 -4.24 -3.90
CA ALA A 39 9.85 -4.43 -5.34
C ALA A 39 8.43 -4.16 -5.88
N ILE A 40 7.38 -4.38 -5.08
CA ILE A 40 5.99 -4.10 -5.47
C ILE A 40 5.68 -2.60 -5.59
N ARG A 41 6.58 -1.69 -5.17
CA ARG A 41 6.44 -0.25 -5.44
C ARG A 41 6.23 0.08 -6.93
N HIS A 42 6.64 -0.80 -7.84
CA HIS A 42 6.34 -0.67 -9.28
C HIS A 42 4.84 -0.62 -9.60
N MET A 43 3.97 -0.90 -8.63
CA MET A 43 2.51 -0.75 -8.72
C MET A 43 2.00 0.65 -8.37
N GLU A 44 2.76 1.49 -7.66
CA GLU A 44 2.31 2.82 -7.18
C GLU A 44 1.87 3.71 -8.37
N LEU A 45 2.76 3.95 -9.34
CA LEU A 45 2.43 4.76 -10.52
C LEU A 45 1.30 4.16 -11.38
N PRO A 46 1.27 2.83 -11.66
CA PRO A 46 0.13 2.21 -12.31
C PRO A 46 -1.21 2.38 -11.58
N VAL A 47 -1.25 2.42 -10.25
CA VAL A 47 -2.48 2.72 -9.49
C VAL A 47 -2.95 4.15 -9.80
N GLY A 48 -2.03 5.12 -9.84
CA GLY A 48 -2.32 6.47 -10.30
C GLY A 48 -2.85 6.51 -11.75
N ASP A 49 -2.22 5.77 -12.66
CA ASP A 49 -2.65 5.66 -14.06
C ASP A 49 -4.05 5.03 -14.21
N PHE A 50 -4.38 4.05 -13.37
CA PHE A 50 -5.71 3.44 -13.33
C PHE A 50 -6.79 4.46 -12.98
N ILE A 51 -6.52 5.33 -12.01
CA ILE A 51 -7.40 6.43 -11.64
C ILE A 51 -7.51 7.44 -12.78
N GLN A 52 -6.36 7.85 -13.34
CA GLN A 52 -6.28 8.81 -14.44
C GLN A 52 -7.11 8.37 -15.66
N ALA A 53 -7.06 7.09 -16.01
CA ALA A 53 -7.79 6.52 -17.15
C ALA A 53 -9.32 6.60 -16.98
N SER A 54 -9.84 6.59 -15.74
CA SER A 54 -11.28 6.65 -15.46
C SER A 54 -11.83 8.05 -15.22
N LEU A 55 -11.01 9.11 -15.28
CA LEU A 55 -11.45 10.46 -14.88
C LEU A 55 -12.67 11.00 -15.66
N ASN A 56 -12.93 10.48 -16.87
CA ASN A 56 -14.07 10.85 -17.70
C ASN A 56 -15.35 10.07 -17.40
N GLU A 57 -15.25 8.96 -16.67
CA GLU A 57 -16.35 8.03 -16.38
C GLU A 57 -16.84 8.15 -14.93
N ILE A 58 -16.07 8.82 -14.08
CA ILE A 58 -16.37 9.07 -12.66
C ILE A 58 -17.25 10.32 -12.45
N PRO A 59 -17.94 10.42 -11.30
CA PRO A 59 -18.67 11.63 -10.92
C PRO A 59 -17.74 12.85 -10.78
N GLU A 60 -18.13 13.98 -11.38
CA GLU A 60 -17.35 15.23 -11.37
C GLU A 60 -16.92 15.67 -9.96
N HIS A 61 -17.81 15.52 -8.99
CA HIS A 61 -17.60 15.93 -7.60
C HIS A 61 -16.59 15.05 -6.82
N SER A 62 -16.10 13.96 -7.43
CA SER A 62 -15.02 13.11 -6.89
C SER A 62 -13.64 13.45 -7.48
N ARG A 63 -13.59 14.20 -8.59
CA ARG A 63 -12.39 14.41 -9.41
C ARG A 63 -11.26 15.11 -8.67
N GLU A 64 -11.56 16.13 -7.87
CA GLU A 64 -10.55 16.86 -7.09
C GLU A 64 -9.80 15.92 -6.13
N LEU A 65 -10.53 15.05 -5.44
CA LEU A 65 -9.95 14.08 -4.52
C LEU A 65 -9.06 13.07 -5.26
N LEU A 66 -9.52 12.53 -6.39
CA LEU A 66 -8.77 11.55 -7.16
C LEU A 66 -7.50 12.11 -7.78
N LEU A 67 -7.53 13.34 -8.31
CA LEU A 67 -6.32 14.03 -8.77
C LEU A 67 -5.32 14.20 -7.62
N SER A 68 -5.81 14.47 -6.41
CA SER A 68 -4.96 14.50 -5.23
C SER A 68 -4.45 13.13 -4.81
N ASN A 69 -5.17 12.03 -5.06
CA ASN A 69 -4.69 10.68 -4.78
C ASN A 69 -3.59 10.27 -5.76
N ILE A 70 -3.72 10.60 -7.05
CA ILE A 70 -2.65 10.39 -8.05
C ILE A 70 -1.34 11.06 -7.58
N LYS A 71 -1.43 12.26 -6.99
CA LYS A 71 -0.25 12.94 -6.47
C LYS A 71 0.35 12.25 -5.23
N ASP A 72 -0.47 11.57 -4.43
CA ASP A 72 0.04 10.76 -3.32
C ASP A 72 0.85 9.58 -3.87
N GLU A 73 0.39 8.90 -4.93
CA GLU A 73 1.11 7.76 -5.52
C GLU A 73 2.51 8.14 -6.02
N GLU A 74 2.69 9.34 -6.55
CA GLU A 74 4.01 9.87 -6.89
C GLU A 74 4.91 10.04 -5.66
N ASN A 75 4.33 10.44 -4.52
CA ASN A 75 5.06 10.54 -3.25
C ASN A 75 5.36 9.16 -2.65
N HIS A 76 4.44 8.20 -2.81
CA HIS A 76 4.60 6.82 -2.39
C HIS A 76 5.77 6.16 -3.12
N ASP A 77 5.77 6.25 -4.46
CA ASP A 77 6.85 5.73 -5.31
C ASP A 77 8.21 6.31 -4.91
N LEU A 78 8.28 7.64 -4.71
CA LEU A 78 9.51 8.30 -4.28
C LEU A 78 9.98 7.82 -2.90
N ALA A 79 9.08 7.73 -1.92
CA ALA A 79 9.41 7.29 -0.57
C ALA A 79 9.89 5.82 -0.54
N LEU A 80 9.21 4.93 -1.25
CA LEU A 80 9.62 3.53 -1.38
C LEU A 80 10.91 3.39 -2.20
N GLY A 81 11.14 4.25 -3.18
CA GLY A 81 12.40 4.38 -3.90
C GLY A 81 13.57 4.73 -2.97
N TYR A 82 13.38 5.65 -2.03
CA TYR A 82 14.38 5.95 -1.00
C TYR A 82 14.66 4.75 -0.10
N ALA A 83 13.64 3.98 0.29
CA ALA A 83 13.84 2.76 1.07
C ALA A 83 14.67 1.72 0.31
N VAL A 84 14.44 1.56 -0.99
CA VAL A 84 15.22 0.66 -1.86
C VAL A 84 16.66 1.15 -2.00
N GLN A 85 16.87 2.46 -2.17
CA GLN A 85 18.21 3.03 -2.21
C GLN A 85 18.98 2.79 -0.90
N ALA A 86 18.31 2.91 0.25
CA ALA A 86 18.90 2.72 1.55
C ALA A 86 19.23 1.25 1.83
N LEU A 87 18.25 0.37 1.66
CA LEU A 87 18.37 -1.04 2.01
C LEU A 87 19.09 -1.85 0.92
N GLY A 88 19.02 -1.43 -0.35
CA GLY A 88 19.53 -2.14 -1.52
C GLY A 88 18.44 -2.70 -2.44
N GLU A 89 18.77 -2.85 -3.72
CA GLU A 89 17.90 -3.45 -4.72
C GLU A 89 18.07 -4.97 -4.78
N ASP A 90 16.97 -5.71 -4.94
CA ASP A 90 16.97 -7.14 -5.27
C ASP A 90 16.54 -7.32 -6.72
N ARG A 91 17.51 -7.48 -7.63
CA ARG A 91 17.25 -7.50 -9.08
C ARG A 91 16.28 -8.59 -9.53
N GLU A 92 16.27 -9.73 -8.84
CA GLU A 92 15.36 -10.82 -9.18
C GLU A 92 13.93 -10.45 -8.78
N ALA A 93 13.75 -9.99 -7.54
CA ALA A 93 12.45 -9.54 -7.05
C ALA A 93 11.90 -8.36 -7.88
N GLU A 94 12.76 -7.44 -8.32
CA GLU A 94 12.39 -6.29 -9.19
C GLU A 94 11.89 -6.75 -10.55
N ALA A 95 12.57 -7.73 -11.16
CA ALA A 95 12.16 -8.28 -12.45
C ALA A 95 10.82 -9.01 -12.35
N GLU A 96 10.60 -9.77 -11.28
CA GLU A 96 9.35 -10.47 -11.01
C GLU A 96 8.19 -9.51 -10.71
N ALA A 97 8.43 -8.48 -9.89
CA ALA A 97 7.45 -7.45 -9.59
C ALA A 97 6.99 -6.69 -10.84
N LYS A 98 7.90 -6.40 -11.78
CA LYS A 98 7.55 -5.79 -13.08
C LYS A 98 6.64 -6.70 -13.92
N ARG A 99 6.86 -8.02 -13.91
CA ARG A 99 5.94 -8.97 -14.59
C ARG A 99 4.56 -9.00 -13.95
N LEU A 100 4.50 -8.96 -12.61
CA LEU A 100 3.23 -8.85 -11.88
C LEU A 100 2.52 -7.55 -12.25
N ARG A 101 3.24 -6.42 -12.26
CA ARG A 101 2.72 -5.12 -12.70
C ARG A 101 2.13 -5.19 -14.11
N ASP A 102 2.85 -5.77 -15.06
CA ASP A 102 2.35 -5.91 -16.43
C ASP A 102 1.07 -6.77 -16.49
N ALA A 103 0.97 -7.80 -15.65
CA ALA A 103 -0.26 -8.58 -15.49
C ALA A 103 -1.43 -7.73 -14.96
N TRP A 104 -1.21 -6.85 -13.97
CA TRP A 104 -2.22 -5.90 -13.48
C TRP A 104 -2.65 -4.89 -14.55
N ILE A 105 -1.70 -4.30 -15.26
CA ILE A 105 -1.97 -3.34 -16.34
C ILE A 105 -2.81 -4.01 -17.42
N SER A 106 -2.44 -5.22 -17.84
CA SER A 106 -3.12 -5.97 -18.90
C SER A 106 -4.49 -6.55 -18.50
N HIS A 107 -4.81 -6.67 -17.22
CA HIS A 107 -6.07 -7.27 -16.76
C HIS A 107 -7.30 -6.51 -17.31
N PRO A 108 -8.39 -7.16 -17.76
CA PRO A 108 -9.51 -6.49 -18.43
C PRO A 108 -10.49 -5.77 -17.49
N SER A 109 -10.35 -5.91 -16.18
CA SER A 109 -11.24 -5.25 -15.20
C SER A 109 -11.19 -3.73 -15.30
N HIS A 110 -12.28 -3.10 -14.90
CA HIS A 110 -12.35 -1.65 -14.74
C HIS A 110 -11.22 -1.15 -13.84
N THR A 111 -10.57 -0.05 -14.22
CA THR A 111 -9.35 0.44 -13.58
C THR A 111 -9.57 0.89 -12.13
N ILE A 112 -10.70 1.52 -11.80
CA ILE A 112 -11.09 1.79 -10.40
C ILE A 112 -11.22 0.50 -9.56
N ALA A 113 -11.74 -0.59 -10.13
CA ALA A 113 -11.81 -1.87 -9.42
C ALA A 113 -10.40 -2.47 -9.22
N LYS A 114 -9.49 -2.29 -10.19
CA LYS A 114 -8.08 -2.67 -10.00
C LYS A 114 -7.43 -1.89 -8.86
N ALA A 115 -7.55 -0.55 -8.88
CA ALA A 115 -7.00 0.32 -7.83
C ALA A 115 -7.50 -0.11 -6.45
N LEU A 116 -8.82 -0.29 -6.28
CA LEU A 116 -9.41 -0.76 -5.03
C LEU A 116 -8.80 -2.10 -4.56
N VAL A 117 -8.63 -3.07 -5.46
CA VAL A 117 -8.09 -4.38 -5.10
C VAL A 117 -6.61 -4.30 -4.71
N VAL A 118 -5.82 -3.48 -5.38
CA VAL A 118 -4.40 -3.27 -5.05
C VAL A 118 -4.28 -2.61 -3.68
N GLU A 119 -4.92 -1.46 -3.47
CA GLU A 119 -4.82 -0.69 -2.22
C GLU A 119 -5.34 -1.51 -1.02
N ARG A 120 -6.55 -2.05 -1.14
CA ARG A 120 -7.22 -2.77 -0.03
C ARG A 120 -6.64 -4.16 0.20
N GLY A 121 -6.36 -4.88 -0.87
CA GLY A 121 -5.98 -6.29 -0.83
C GLY A 121 -4.48 -6.52 -0.73
N ILE A 122 -3.67 -5.54 -1.14
CA ILE A 122 -2.21 -5.67 -1.22
C ILE A 122 -1.54 -4.64 -0.32
N PHE A 123 -1.70 -3.34 -0.57
CA PHE A 123 -0.97 -2.32 0.18
C PHE A 123 -1.29 -2.33 1.68
N PHE A 124 -2.56 -2.55 2.05
CA PHE A 124 -2.96 -2.74 3.45
C PHE A 124 -2.38 -3.98 4.16
N THR A 125 -1.71 -4.91 3.45
CA THR A 125 -0.88 -5.94 4.09
C THR A 125 0.60 -5.58 4.09
N LEU A 126 1.09 -4.90 3.04
CA LEU A 126 2.49 -4.47 2.93
C LEU A 126 2.86 -3.43 3.97
N LEU A 127 2.01 -2.41 4.16
CA LEU A 127 2.31 -1.31 5.07
C LEU A 127 2.46 -1.81 6.52
N PRO A 128 1.54 -2.64 7.05
CA PRO A 128 1.74 -3.25 8.36
C PRO A 128 2.94 -4.20 8.42
N PHE A 129 3.26 -4.93 7.34
CA PHE A 129 4.45 -5.78 7.31
C PHE A 129 5.74 -4.96 7.49
N MET A 130 5.89 -3.88 6.71
CA MET A 130 6.99 -2.92 6.86
C MET A 130 7.04 -2.34 8.28
N ARG A 131 5.87 -2.06 8.86
CA ARG A 131 5.79 -1.52 10.22
C ARG A 131 6.26 -2.49 11.30
N PHE A 132 5.95 -3.78 11.19
CA PHE A 132 6.29 -4.77 12.23
C PHE A 132 7.66 -5.41 12.05
N ASN A 133 8.13 -5.50 10.81
CA ASN A 133 9.33 -6.24 10.45
C ASN A 133 10.43 -5.36 9.83
N GLY A 134 10.08 -4.16 9.39
CA GLY A 134 11.03 -3.20 8.84
C GLY A 134 11.85 -2.46 9.90
N ASP A 135 12.85 -1.76 9.41
CA ASP A 135 13.60 -0.79 10.17
C ASP A 135 12.74 0.44 10.48
N ALA A 136 13.34 1.41 11.15
CA ALA A 136 12.60 2.58 11.56
C ALA A 136 12.21 3.47 10.35
N GLY A 137 12.99 3.52 9.27
CA GLY A 137 12.64 4.26 8.05
C GLY A 137 11.40 3.70 7.36
N LEU A 138 11.33 2.37 7.24
CA LEU A 138 10.16 1.66 6.72
C LEU A 138 8.91 1.86 7.58
N ARG A 139 9.05 1.99 8.91
CA ARG A 139 7.92 2.31 9.80
C ARG A 139 7.36 3.70 9.54
N THR A 140 8.23 4.68 9.29
CA THR A 140 7.84 6.05 8.96
C THR A 140 7.11 6.09 7.61
N ILE A 141 7.73 5.53 6.57
CA ILE A 141 7.14 5.45 5.23
C ILE A 141 5.78 4.75 5.27
N SER A 142 5.70 3.60 5.96
CA SER A 142 4.45 2.88 6.19
C SER A 142 3.38 3.75 6.84
N ALA A 143 3.73 4.52 7.86
CA ALA A 143 2.78 5.37 8.59
C ALA A 143 2.27 6.54 7.75
N ASP A 144 3.12 7.12 6.91
CA ASP A 144 2.76 8.21 6.01
C ASP A 144 1.80 7.71 4.92
N ILE A 145 2.20 6.67 4.18
CA ILE A 145 1.39 6.05 3.12
C ILE A 145 0.07 5.49 3.67
N SER A 146 0.08 4.85 4.85
CA SER A 146 -1.16 4.30 5.46
C SER A 146 -2.25 5.34 5.72
N ARG A 147 -1.90 6.63 5.86
CA ARG A 147 -2.91 7.69 6.03
C ARG A 147 -3.60 8.03 4.72
N ASP A 148 -2.84 8.03 3.62
CA ASP A 148 -3.34 8.32 2.29
C ASP A 148 -4.17 7.14 1.76
N GLU A 149 -3.68 5.92 1.94
CA GLU A 149 -4.37 4.68 1.51
C GLU A 149 -5.75 4.47 2.18
N GLN A 150 -5.93 4.94 3.41
CA GLN A 150 -7.26 4.96 4.05
C GLN A 150 -8.26 5.83 3.30
N ILE A 151 -7.79 6.92 2.70
CA ILE A 151 -8.59 7.83 1.90
C ILE A 151 -8.79 7.23 0.50
N HIS A 152 -7.77 6.63 -0.09
CA HIS A 152 -7.83 5.99 -1.40
C HIS A 152 -8.84 4.84 -1.43
N VAL A 153 -8.71 3.88 -0.52
CA VAL A 153 -9.65 2.74 -0.41
C VAL A 153 -11.08 3.21 -0.16
N ALA A 154 -11.28 4.22 0.69
CA ALA A 154 -12.61 4.79 0.93
C ALA A 154 -13.19 5.44 -0.35
N THR A 155 -12.36 6.16 -1.09
CA THR A 155 -12.74 6.82 -2.35
C THR A 155 -13.09 5.78 -3.42
N ASN A 156 -12.22 4.80 -3.66
CA ASN A 156 -12.41 3.77 -4.67
C ASN A 156 -13.58 2.83 -4.32
N SER A 157 -13.86 2.61 -3.03
CA SER A 157 -15.05 1.86 -2.59
C SER A 157 -16.36 2.59 -2.91
N LEU A 158 -16.40 3.92 -2.70
CA LEU A 158 -17.56 4.75 -3.07
C LEU A 158 -17.78 4.71 -4.59
N LEU A 159 -16.72 4.88 -5.38
CA LEU A 159 -16.79 4.85 -6.84
C LEU A 159 -17.21 3.49 -7.37
N CYS A 160 -16.67 2.39 -6.84
CA CYS A 160 -17.13 1.05 -7.24
C CYS A 160 -18.63 0.87 -6.99
N THR A 161 -19.15 1.42 -5.87
CA THR A 161 -20.57 1.37 -5.55
C THR A 161 -21.40 2.23 -6.51
N GLU A 162 -20.99 3.49 -6.75
CA GLU A 162 -21.71 4.43 -7.62
C GLU A 162 -21.71 4.00 -9.10
N LEU A 163 -20.62 3.40 -9.56
CA LEU A 163 -20.46 2.89 -10.92
C LEU A 163 -20.96 1.44 -11.07
N ASN A 164 -21.48 0.83 -10.01
CA ASN A 164 -21.94 -0.57 -9.98
C ASN A 164 -20.87 -1.56 -10.51
N LEU A 165 -19.63 -1.38 -10.07
CA LEU A 165 -18.50 -2.21 -10.45
C LEU A 165 -18.40 -3.42 -9.53
N ASP A 166 -18.17 -4.59 -10.12
CA ASP A 166 -17.89 -5.82 -9.41
C ASP A 166 -16.40 -6.20 -9.54
N ILE A 167 -15.96 -7.08 -8.64
CA ILE A 167 -14.59 -7.57 -8.58
C ILE A 167 -14.60 -9.01 -9.08
N PRO A 168 -14.25 -9.25 -10.36
CA PRO A 168 -14.39 -10.57 -10.94
C PRO A 168 -13.41 -11.55 -10.30
N PRO A 169 -13.73 -12.86 -10.30
CA PRO A 169 -12.85 -13.89 -9.75
C PRO A 169 -11.43 -13.89 -10.34
N SER A 170 -11.26 -13.46 -11.60
CA SER A 170 -9.94 -13.34 -12.23
C SER A 170 -9.06 -12.25 -11.60
N LEU A 171 -9.66 -11.13 -11.20
CA LEU A 171 -8.94 -10.04 -10.52
C LEU A 171 -8.56 -10.46 -9.10
N ASP A 172 -9.46 -11.12 -8.38
CA ASP A 172 -9.16 -11.68 -7.06
C ASP A 172 -8.08 -12.77 -7.11
N LYS A 173 -8.08 -13.60 -8.17
CA LYS A 173 -7.01 -14.58 -8.42
C LYS A 173 -5.66 -13.89 -8.62
N LEU A 174 -5.62 -12.77 -9.35
CA LEU A 174 -4.39 -11.99 -9.55
C LEU A 174 -3.89 -11.37 -8.23
N ARG A 175 -4.80 -10.85 -7.40
CA ARG A 175 -4.48 -10.42 -6.02
C ARG A 175 -3.84 -11.54 -5.22
N LYS A 176 -4.49 -12.72 -5.16
CA LYS A 176 -3.99 -13.88 -4.40
C LYS A 176 -2.61 -14.34 -4.90
N ALA A 177 -2.40 -14.36 -6.21
CA ALA A 177 -1.10 -14.70 -6.80
C ALA A 177 -0.02 -13.69 -6.39
N THR A 178 -0.34 -12.40 -6.42
CA THR A 178 0.57 -11.32 -6.00
C THR A 178 0.94 -11.47 -4.51
N ILE A 179 -0.05 -11.63 -3.63
CA ILE A 179 0.17 -11.84 -2.19
C ILE A 179 0.95 -13.12 -1.90
N ALA A 180 0.64 -14.20 -2.61
CA ALA A 180 1.36 -15.47 -2.47
C ALA A 180 2.83 -15.31 -2.84
N TRP A 181 3.15 -14.56 -3.90
CA TRP A 181 4.52 -14.27 -4.32
C TRP A 181 5.26 -13.39 -3.28
N ILE A 182 4.62 -12.34 -2.78
CA ILE A 182 5.23 -11.42 -1.80
C ILE A 182 5.66 -12.18 -0.54
N TYR A 183 4.75 -12.96 0.04
CA TYR A 183 4.99 -13.67 1.30
C TYR A 183 5.52 -15.09 1.12
N GLN A 184 5.89 -15.51 -0.10
CA GLN A 184 6.45 -16.85 -0.33
C GLN A 184 7.72 -17.15 0.48
N PRO A 185 8.62 -16.18 0.75
CA PRO A 185 9.82 -16.45 1.56
C PRO A 185 9.52 -16.81 3.01
N LEU A 186 8.34 -16.41 3.52
CA LEU A 186 7.93 -16.75 4.88
C LEU A 186 7.54 -18.23 4.97
N GLY A 187 7.90 -18.84 6.10
CA GLY A 187 7.48 -20.19 6.47
C GLY A 187 6.21 -20.20 7.32
N ILE A 188 5.97 -21.34 7.97
CA ILE A 188 5.04 -21.44 9.10
C ILE A 188 5.79 -20.94 10.33
N ASN A 189 5.21 -19.97 11.05
CA ASN A 189 5.78 -19.44 12.27
C ASN A 189 4.73 -19.39 13.39
N THR A 190 4.98 -20.14 14.47
CA THR A 190 4.08 -20.25 15.61
C THR A 190 4.46 -19.33 16.79
N THR A 191 5.60 -18.64 16.70
CA THR A 191 6.11 -17.76 17.77
C THR A 191 5.92 -16.28 17.44
N ASP A 192 6.17 -15.88 16.21
CA ASP A 192 5.91 -14.54 15.68
C ASP A 192 5.00 -14.62 14.46
N LYS A 193 3.71 -14.29 14.67
CA LYS A 193 2.70 -14.24 13.60
C LYS A 193 3.08 -13.30 12.45
N TYR A 194 3.91 -12.29 12.68
CA TYR A 194 4.33 -11.35 11.64
C TYR A 194 5.38 -11.94 10.70
N LEU A 195 5.95 -13.10 11.03
CA LEU A 195 6.82 -13.91 10.16
C LEU A 195 6.09 -15.16 9.62
N ASP A 196 4.78 -15.28 9.84
CA ASP A 196 3.98 -16.39 9.34
C ASP A 196 3.35 -16.05 7.98
N LYS A 197 3.59 -16.90 6.98
CA LYS A 197 3.04 -16.72 5.63
C LYS A 197 1.52 -16.71 5.61
N LYS A 198 0.90 -17.66 6.30
CA LYS A 198 -0.55 -17.86 6.26
C LYS A 198 -1.27 -16.67 6.90
N PHE A 199 -0.72 -16.13 7.98
CA PHE A 199 -1.23 -14.93 8.64
C PHE A 199 -1.46 -13.80 7.65
N TRP A 200 -0.47 -13.48 6.80
CA TRP A 200 -0.57 -12.38 5.84
C TRP A 200 -1.51 -12.67 4.66
N GLN A 201 -1.54 -13.92 4.18
CA GLN A 201 -2.53 -14.35 3.18
C GLN A 201 -3.96 -14.19 3.73
N ASP A 202 -4.20 -14.62 4.97
CA ASP A 202 -5.49 -14.47 5.65
C ASP A 202 -5.82 -12.98 5.88
N GLN A 203 -4.84 -12.12 6.15
CA GLN A 203 -5.09 -10.67 6.30
C GLN A 203 -5.58 -10.07 4.98
N SER A 204 -4.94 -10.42 3.87
CA SER A 204 -5.33 -9.96 2.53
C SER A 204 -6.76 -10.37 2.19
N ASP A 205 -7.12 -11.64 2.43
CA ASP A 205 -8.48 -12.14 2.20
C ASP A 205 -9.51 -11.43 3.09
N ASN A 206 -9.20 -11.24 4.38
CA ASN A 206 -10.11 -10.54 5.30
C ASN A 206 -10.33 -9.08 4.92
N LEU A 207 -9.27 -8.36 4.55
CA LEU A 207 -9.38 -6.98 4.06
C LEU A 207 -10.23 -6.91 2.79
N MET A 208 -10.04 -7.87 1.88
CA MET A 208 -10.74 -7.92 0.62
C MET A 208 -12.24 -8.22 0.77
N TYR A 209 -12.60 -9.22 1.57
CA TYR A 209 -13.99 -9.70 1.66
C TYR A 209 -14.79 -9.03 2.78
N ASN A 210 -14.14 -8.63 3.88
CA ASN A 210 -14.82 -8.09 5.05
C ASN A 210 -14.56 -6.59 5.26
N GLY A 211 -13.64 -5.98 4.49
CA GLY A 211 -13.23 -4.59 4.64
C GLY A 211 -12.48 -4.29 5.94
N ARG A 212 -12.15 -5.32 6.73
CA ARG A 212 -11.47 -5.20 8.02
C ARG A 212 -10.69 -6.45 8.36
N THR A 213 -9.68 -6.30 9.19
CA THR A 213 -9.00 -7.44 9.81
C THR A 213 -8.76 -7.22 11.31
N ASN A 214 -8.96 -8.28 12.10
CA ASN A 214 -8.69 -8.29 13.53
C ASN A 214 -7.21 -8.59 13.84
N GLY A 215 -6.50 -9.27 12.93
CA GLY A 215 -5.11 -9.69 13.14
C GLY A 215 -4.13 -8.53 13.22
N LEU A 216 -4.51 -7.37 12.66
CA LEU A 216 -3.71 -6.14 12.62
C LEU A 216 -4.19 -5.07 13.61
N PHE A 217 -5.00 -5.42 14.62
CA PHE A 217 -5.53 -4.45 15.59
C PHE A 217 -4.43 -3.57 16.25
N GLU A 218 -3.22 -4.12 16.43
CA GLU A 218 -2.06 -3.41 16.99
C GLU A 218 -1.63 -2.19 16.15
N THR A 219 -1.95 -2.14 14.85
CA THR A 219 -1.64 -1.00 13.98
C THR A 219 -2.47 0.25 14.32
N LYS A 220 -3.59 0.11 15.06
CA LYS A 220 -4.42 1.22 15.53
C LYS A 220 -3.70 2.16 16.50
N ARG A 221 -2.69 1.67 17.22
CA ARG A 221 -1.91 2.50 18.16
C ARG A 221 -0.84 3.22 17.37
N ALA A 222 -0.71 4.54 17.46
CA ALA A 222 0.44 5.23 16.86
C ALA A 222 1.74 4.71 17.51
N ARG A 223 2.76 4.35 16.71
CA ARG A 223 4.12 4.13 17.21
C ARG A 223 4.94 5.36 16.82
N MET A 224 5.20 6.22 17.79
CA MET A 224 6.15 7.31 17.62
C MET A 224 7.56 6.72 17.72
N PRO A 225 8.44 6.90 16.72
CA PRO A 225 9.86 6.54 16.87
C PRO A 225 10.43 7.23 18.10
N ALA A 226 11.15 6.49 18.95
CA ALA A 226 11.82 7.13 20.09
C ALA A 226 12.99 7.99 19.59
N PHE A 227 13.32 9.08 20.29
CA PHE A 227 14.35 10.06 19.89
C PHE A 227 15.75 9.46 19.57
N PHE A 228 16.02 8.23 19.99
CA PHE A 228 17.28 7.51 19.76
C PHE A 228 17.20 6.42 18.68
N GLU A 229 16.01 6.14 18.14
CA GLU A 229 15.84 5.13 17.07
C GLU A 229 16.22 5.67 15.68
N HIS A 230 16.37 6.99 15.54
CA HIS A 230 16.78 7.66 14.30
C HIS A 230 17.60 8.92 14.54
N SER A 231 18.42 9.27 13.55
CA SER A 231 19.00 10.61 13.44
C SER A 231 17.90 11.65 13.15
N ASN A 232 17.97 12.82 13.80
CA ASN A 232 17.01 13.92 13.61
C ASN A 232 16.88 14.39 12.15
N VAL A 233 17.93 14.21 11.33
CA VAL A 233 17.89 14.57 9.90
C VAL A 233 16.98 13.67 9.07
N ASN A 234 16.59 12.51 9.62
CA ASN A 234 15.76 11.51 8.96
C ASN A 234 14.28 11.59 9.38
N LEU A 235 13.90 12.57 10.20
CA LEU A 235 12.51 12.72 10.66
C LEU A 235 11.66 13.44 9.60
N PRO A 236 10.40 13.00 9.38
CA PRO A 236 9.48 13.71 8.49
C PRO A 236 9.28 15.16 8.94
N GLN A 237 9.29 16.07 7.97
CA GLN A 237 8.85 17.44 8.18
C GLN A 237 7.36 17.53 7.82
N TYR A 238 6.58 18.02 8.79
CA TYR A 238 5.17 18.36 8.58
C TYR A 238 5.08 19.88 8.39
N ALA A 239 4.42 20.30 7.31
CA ALA A 239 4.18 21.72 6.99
C ALA A 239 2.88 22.22 7.63
#